data_AF-A0A9P9W8W3-F1
#
_entry.id   AF-A0A9P9W8W3-F1
#
_cell.length_a   1.000
_cell.length_b   1.000
_cell.length_c   1.000
_cell.angle_alpha   90.00
_cell.angle_beta   90.00
_cell.angle_gamma   90.00
#
_symmetry.space_group_name_H-M   'P 1'
#
loop_
_entity.id
_entity.type
_entity.pdbx_description
1 polymer ?
#
loop_
_entity_poly.entity_id
_entity_poly.type
_entity_poly.pdbx_seq_one_letter_code
_entity_poly.pdbx_strand_id
1 'polypeptide(L)'
;MRSTRFLSLFILLAAGFASAQDSSIEEQLPGARITNETSSLDVSAGSVGVAAAPGRATVVNKCNVPMYLWSVSVDKTSAVHELRANGGQYTERMYSPRVGGVSMKVTKERNNGIIPACAPNIWDCKQTQLEYTLAPQESKVYYDISWVNCAKGQDASRCPGHSGGVRAGCVGNQCPVQHCAPGAFCPHDVYYSCGAPCNTPDPTVATAESRDLVFTLCSG
;
A
#
# COMPACT_ATOMS: atom_id res chain seq x y z
N MET A 1 -5.97 6.68 25.90
CA MET A 1 -5.49 5.81 24.80
C MET A 1 -4.94 6.72 23.72
N ARG A 2 -3.61 6.70 23.52
CA ARG A 2 -2.92 7.62 22.60
C ARG A 2 -3.04 7.08 21.17
N SER A 3 -3.71 7.84 20.31
CA SER A 3 -3.82 7.60 18.87
C SER A 3 -2.52 8.03 18.19
N THR A 4 -1.72 7.07 17.73
CA THR A 4 -0.63 7.31 16.78
C THR A 4 -1.24 7.68 15.42
N ARG A 5 -1.14 8.96 15.05
CA ARG A 5 -1.45 9.43 13.70
C ARG A 5 -0.30 9.00 12.79
N PHE A 6 -0.54 8.06 11.88
CA PHE A 6 0.37 7.82 10.76
C PHE A 6 0.18 8.97 9.76
N LEU A 7 1.04 9.97 9.89
CA LEU A 7 1.17 11.04 8.90
C LEU A 7 2.03 10.47 7.75
N SER A 8 1.42 10.17 6.60
CA SER A 8 2.14 9.95 5.34
C SER A 8 2.80 11.26 4.92
N LEU A 9 3.95 11.55 5.52
CA LEU A 9 4.80 12.70 5.22
C LEU A 9 5.91 12.25 4.26
N PHE A 10 5.76 12.59 2.98
CA PHE A 10 6.85 12.55 2.02
C PHE A 10 7.88 13.63 2.42
N ILE A 11 9.02 13.23 2.97
CA ILE A 11 10.14 14.12 3.29
C ILE A 11 11.13 14.16 2.12
N LEU A 12 11.40 15.38 1.63
CA LEU A 12 12.52 15.72 0.75
C LEU A 12 13.85 15.39 1.43
N LEU A 13 14.76 14.71 0.70
CA LEU A 13 16.15 14.53 1.10
C LEU A 13 16.89 15.87 1.24
N ALA A 14 17.54 16.08 2.38
CA ALA A 14 18.73 16.91 2.48
C ALA A 14 19.89 16.04 2.98
N ALA A 15 20.96 16.01 2.19
CA ALA A 15 22.19 15.30 2.50
C ALA A 15 22.94 16.00 3.64
N GLY A 16 23.47 15.21 4.58
CA GLY A 16 24.34 15.69 5.65
C GLY A 16 25.17 14.53 6.17
N PHE A 17 26.39 14.39 5.62
CA PHE A 17 27.43 13.49 6.11
C PHE A 17 27.91 13.93 7.49
N ALA A 18 28.01 13.01 8.44
CA ALA A 18 28.82 13.16 9.64
C ALA A 18 29.60 11.86 9.91
N SER A 19 30.92 12.04 9.99
CA SER A 19 32.00 11.12 10.36
C SER A 19 31.93 10.75 11.85
N ALA A 20 32.12 9.50 12.30
CA ALA A 20 33.39 8.76 12.56
C ALA A 20 33.62 8.50 14.07
N GLN A 21 34.40 7.45 14.35
CA GLN A 21 35.04 7.03 15.62
C GLN A 21 34.08 6.43 16.68
N ASP A 22 34.45 5.49 17.56
CA ASP A 22 35.74 4.99 18.01
C ASP A 22 35.58 3.58 18.66
N SER A 23 36.73 2.98 18.92
CA SER A 23 37.12 1.65 19.35
C SER A 23 36.99 1.33 20.86
N SER A 24 36.97 0.01 21.15
CA SER A 24 37.56 -0.66 22.35
C SER A 24 36.82 -0.42 23.70
N ILE A 25 36.74 -1.26 24.74
CA ILE A 25 37.61 -2.27 25.40
C ILE A 25 36.72 -3.18 26.31
N GLU A 26 37.00 -4.49 26.30
CA GLU A 26 37.15 -5.44 27.44
C GLU A 26 36.37 -5.28 28.77
N GLU A 27 35.69 -6.35 29.23
CA GLU A 27 35.86 -6.85 30.61
C GLU A 27 35.49 -8.34 30.71
N GLN A 28 36.45 -9.12 31.19
CA GLN A 28 36.40 -10.57 31.38
C GLN A 28 36.42 -10.82 32.89
N LEU A 29 35.39 -11.48 33.44
CA LEU A 29 35.37 -11.94 34.83
C LEU A 29 34.98 -13.42 34.93
N PRO A 30 35.62 -14.18 35.85
CA PRO A 30 35.53 -15.63 35.91
C PRO A 30 34.48 -16.12 36.92
N GLY A 31 34.02 -17.36 36.72
CA GLY A 31 33.49 -18.18 37.82
C GLY A 31 32.03 -18.61 37.68
N ALA A 32 31.77 -19.57 36.79
CA ALA A 32 30.57 -20.40 36.88
C ALA A 32 31.00 -21.85 37.15
N ARG A 33 30.67 -22.30 38.37
CA ARG A 33 30.89 -23.66 38.87
C ARG A 33 29.85 -24.57 38.21
N ILE A 34 30.29 -25.45 37.30
CA ILE A 34 29.41 -26.46 36.70
C ILE A 34 29.19 -27.58 37.71
N THR A 35 27.96 -27.71 38.19
CA THR A 35 27.47 -28.92 38.83
C THR A 35 26.83 -29.79 37.75
N ASN A 36 27.27 -31.05 37.66
CA ASN A 36 26.69 -32.05 36.77
C ASN A 36 25.32 -32.46 37.33
N GLU A 37 24.27 -31.72 36.96
CA GLU A 37 22.92 -32.24 37.02
C GLU A 37 22.48 -32.60 35.61
N THR A 38 22.27 -33.89 35.39
CA THR A 38 21.65 -34.46 34.19
C THR A 38 20.19 -34.03 34.12
N SER A 39 19.96 -32.80 33.67
CA SER A 39 18.66 -32.31 33.24
C SER A 39 18.35 -32.89 31.86
N SER A 40 17.36 -33.77 31.82
CA SER A 40 16.72 -34.26 30.60
C SER A 40 16.12 -33.07 29.84
N LEU A 41 16.80 -32.65 28.77
CA LEU A 41 16.29 -31.67 27.82
C LEU A 41 15.13 -32.30 27.05
N ASP A 42 13.91 -32.00 27.48
CA ASP A 42 12.72 -32.17 26.64
C ASP A 42 12.85 -31.22 25.44
N VAL A 43 13.33 -31.76 24.32
CA VAL A 43 13.27 -31.09 23.02
C VAL A 43 11.81 -31.16 22.56
N SER A 44 10.99 -30.27 23.11
CA SER A 44 9.70 -29.92 22.52
C SER A 44 9.99 -29.46 21.10
N ALA A 45 9.64 -30.28 20.11
CA ALA A 45 9.65 -29.94 18.70
C ALA A 45 8.67 -28.78 18.46
N GLY A 46 9.13 -27.57 18.71
CA GLY A 46 8.41 -26.35 18.38
C GLY A 46 8.23 -26.34 16.87
N SER A 47 6.99 -26.39 16.41
CA SER A 47 6.65 -26.16 15.02
C SER A 47 7.21 -24.79 14.62
N VAL A 48 8.29 -24.78 13.86
CA VAL A 48 8.81 -23.56 13.21
C VAL A 48 7.73 -23.16 12.21
N GLY A 49 6.87 -22.22 12.62
CA GLY A 49 5.86 -21.67 11.73
C GLY A 49 6.57 -21.00 10.55
N VAL A 50 6.49 -21.61 9.37
CA VAL A 50 6.94 -20.98 8.14
C VAL A 50 6.03 -19.78 7.94
N ALA A 51 6.59 -18.57 8.08
CA ALA A 51 5.87 -17.35 7.78
C ALA A 51 5.30 -17.45 6.36
N ALA A 52 3.98 -17.33 6.25
CA ALA A 52 3.32 -17.42 4.95
C ALA A 52 3.87 -16.32 4.04
N ALA A 53 4.22 -16.67 2.81
CA ALA A 53 4.66 -15.67 1.84
C ALA A 53 3.55 -14.62 1.62
N PRO A 54 3.90 -13.34 1.46
CA PRO A 54 2.92 -12.32 1.10
C PRO A 54 2.15 -12.69 -0.16
N GLY A 55 0.88 -12.34 -0.19
CA GLY A 55 0.00 -12.54 -1.34
C GLY A 55 0.35 -11.62 -2.51
N ARG A 56 -0.60 -11.49 -3.43
CA ARG A 56 -0.50 -10.67 -4.64
C ARG A 56 -1.43 -9.48 -4.56
N ALA A 57 -1.07 -8.40 -5.25
CA ALA A 57 -1.98 -7.28 -5.52
C ALA A 57 -2.38 -7.32 -6.99
N THR A 58 -3.68 -7.38 -7.25
CA THR A 58 -4.24 -7.41 -8.60
C THR A 58 -5.12 -6.18 -8.84
N VAL A 59 -4.93 -5.51 -9.97
CA VAL A 59 -5.83 -4.46 -10.45
C VAL A 59 -6.56 -4.96 -11.68
N VAL A 60 -7.89 -4.90 -11.65
CA VAL A 60 -8.79 -5.32 -12.75
C VAL A 60 -9.50 -4.10 -13.32
N ASN A 61 -9.39 -3.90 -14.62
CA ASN A 61 -10.11 -2.86 -15.35
C ASN A 61 -11.38 -3.43 -15.97
N LYS A 62 -12.54 -3.22 -15.34
CA LYS A 62 -13.85 -3.54 -15.94
C LYS A 62 -14.44 -2.38 -16.75
N CYS A 63 -13.73 -1.26 -16.87
CA CYS A 63 -14.20 -0.14 -17.67
C CYS A 63 -14.20 -0.52 -19.16
N ASN A 64 -15.07 0.13 -19.94
CA ASN A 64 -15.17 -0.04 -21.39
C ASN A 64 -14.05 0.67 -22.19
N VAL A 65 -13.07 1.27 -21.50
CA VAL A 65 -11.89 1.93 -22.07
C VAL A 65 -10.63 1.36 -21.44
N PRO A 66 -9.49 1.34 -22.17
CA PRO A 66 -8.22 0.96 -21.58
C PRO A 66 -7.81 1.95 -20.48
N MET A 67 -7.07 1.45 -19.50
CA MET A 67 -6.45 2.23 -18.44
C MET A 67 -4.95 1.97 -18.44
N TYR A 68 -4.17 2.87 -17.87
CA TYR A 68 -2.72 2.76 -17.77
C TYR A 68 -2.31 2.79 -16.31
N LEU A 69 -1.48 1.84 -15.92
CA LEU A 69 -1.06 1.64 -14.54
C LEU A 69 0.46 1.58 -14.44
N TRP A 70 1.02 2.14 -13.37
CA TRP A 70 2.38 1.85 -12.95
C TRP A 70 2.45 1.76 -11.42
N SER A 71 3.29 0.85 -10.94
CA SER A 71 3.54 0.62 -9.51
C SER A 71 4.72 1.50 -9.07
N VAL A 72 4.55 2.23 -7.98
CA VAL A 72 5.55 3.16 -7.42
C VAL A 72 5.76 2.87 -5.95
N SER A 73 7.02 2.75 -5.55
CA SER A 73 7.45 2.89 -4.15
C SER A 73 8.73 3.71 -4.07
N VAL A 74 9.25 3.92 -2.86
CA VAL A 74 10.53 4.61 -2.66
C VAL A 74 11.72 3.88 -3.30
N ASP A 75 11.60 2.57 -3.53
CA ASP A 75 12.71 1.74 -4.01
C ASP A 75 12.68 1.49 -5.52
N LYS A 76 11.49 1.50 -6.13
CA LYS A 76 11.33 1.22 -7.56
C LYS A 76 10.06 1.82 -8.15
N THR A 77 10.10 2.02 -9.45
CA THR A 77 8.93 2.34 -10.29
C THR A 77 8.88 1.32 -11.42
N SER A 78 7.72 0.71 -11.66
CA SER A 78 7.52 -0.20 -12.79
C SER A 78 7.45 0.56 -14.11
N ALA A 79 7.58 -0.15 -15.23
CA ALA A 79 7.11 0.36 -16.50
C ALA A 79 5.58 0.59 -16.46
N VAL A 80 5.05 1.36 -17.41
CA VAL A 80 3.60 1.46 -17.59
C VAL A 80 3.04 0.18 -18.19
N HIS A 81 1.95 -0.28 -17.60
CA HIS A 81 1.15 -1.40 -18.03
C HIS A 81 -0.19 -0.91 -18.55
N GLU A 82 -0.58 -1.36 -19.74
CA GLU A 82 -1.93 -1.16 -20.24
C GLU A 82 -2.87 -2.22 -19.66
N LEU A 83 -3.92 -1.77 -18.99
CA LEU A 83 -5.05 -2.59 -18.60
C LEU A 83 -6.10 -2.48 -19.70
N ARG A 84 -6.18 -3.51 -20.55
CA ARG A 84 -7.20 -3.58 -21.61
C ARG A 84 -8.60 -3.33 -21.05
N ALA A 85 -9.46 -2.73 -21.87
CA ALA A 85 -10.88 -2.58 -21.54
C ALA A 85 -11.54 -3.94 -21.25
N ASN A 86 -12.62 -3.94 -20.48
CA ASN A 86 -13.51 -5.08 -20.25
C ASN A 86 -12.82 -6.33 -19.66
N GLY A 87 -11.91 -6.14 -18.72
CA GLY A 87 -11.31 -7.23 -17.93
C GLY A 87 -9.78 -7.32 -18.00
N GLY A 88 -9.09 -6.35 -18.60
CA GLY A 88 -7.63 -6.30 -18.54
C GLY A 88 -7.14 -6.17 -17.10
N GLN A 89 -6.01 -6.81 -16.79
CA GLN A 89 -5.49 -6.86 -15.42
C GLN A 89 -3.98 -6.65 -15.34
N TYR A 90 -3.55 -6.17 -14.19
CA TYR A 90 -2.16 -6.15 -13.75
C TYR A 90 -2.05 -6.90 -12.42
N THR A 91 -0.94 -7.57 -12.18
CA THR A 91 -0.71 -8.28 -10.93
C THR A 91 0.76 -8.27 -10.56
N GLU A 92 1.07 -7.87 -9.33
CA GLU A 92 2.39 -7.99 -8.75
C GLU A 92 2.38 -8.82 -7.46
N ARG A 93 3.53 -9.39 -7.10
CA ARG A 93 3.71 -9.93 -5.75
C ARG A 93 3.84 -8.74 -4.80
N MET A 94 3.11 -8.77 -3.69
CA MET A 94 3.27 -7.74 -2.67
C MET A 94 4.69 -7.81 -2.11
N TYR A 95 5.26 -6.65 -1.83
CA TYR A 95 6.60 -6.50 -1.28
C TYR A 95 6.61 -5.33 -0.30
N SER A 96 7.57 -5.35 0.64
CA SER A 96 7.78 -4.25 1.58
C SER A 96 8.88 -3.36 1.04
N PRO A 97 8.57 -2.10 0.67
CA PRO A 97 9.61 -1.11 0.41
C PRO A 97 10.41 -0.79 1.67
N ARG A 98 11.55 -0.10 1.52
CA ARG A 98 12.37 0.40 2.64
C ARG A 98 11.60 1.38 3.53
N VAL A 99 10.70 2.16 2.94
CA VAL A 99 9.82 3.12 3.64
C VAL A 99 8.46 3.17 2.96
N GLY A 100 7.40 3.22 3.77
CA GLY A 100 6.02 3.40 3.30
C GLY A 100 5.47 2.16 2.58
N GLY A 101 4.52 2.40 1.69
CA GLY A 101 3.86 1.38 0.90
C GLY A 101 4.16 1.44 -0.59
N VAL A 102 3.37 0.69 -1.34
CA VAL A 102 3.35 0.68 -2.80
C VAL A 102 2.06 1.36 -3.25
N SER A 103 2.19 2.27 -4.22
CA SER A 103 1.09 3.01 -4.81
C SER A 103 0.99 2.64 -6.28
N MET A 104 -0.04 1.87 -6.65
CA MET A 104 -0.37 1.57 -8.04
C MET A 104 -1.22 2.70 -8.59
N LYS A 105 -0.61 3.53 -9.42
CA LYS A 105 -1.24 4.73 -9.97
C LYS A 105 -1.93 4.39 -11.29
N VAL A 106 -3.18 4.81 -11.44
CA VAL A 106 -4.02 4.51 -12.60
C VAL A 106 -4.44 5.80 -13.30
N THR A 107 -4.36 5.85 -14.62
CA THR A 107 -4.83 6.96 -15.47
C THR A 107 -5.55 6.46 -16.72
N LYS A 108 -6.33 7.35 -17.36
CA LYS A 108 -6.91 7.15 -18.70
C LYS A 108 -5.94 7.54 -19.82
N GLU A 109 -4.84 8.24 -19.52
CA GLU A 109 -3.94 8.83 -20.51
C GLU A 109 -2.70 7.96 -20.78
N ARG A 110 -2.40 7.67 -22.05
CA ARG A 110 -1.27 6.83 -22.49
C ARG A 110 0.03 7.64 -22.55
N ASN A 111 0.58 8.03 -21.41
CA ASN A 111 1.71 8.96 -21.37
C ASN A 111 3.03 8.34 -20.84
N ASN A 112 3.24 7.02 -20.96
CA ASN A 112 4.47 6.34 -20.53
C ASN A 112 4.88 6.57 -19.05
N GLY A 113 3.94 6.92 -18.17
CA GLY A 113 4.17 6.93 -16.70
C GLY A 113 4.75 8.24 -16.19
N ILE A 114 5.15 9.10 -17.12
CA ILE A 114 5.22 10.54 -16.89
C ILE A 114 3.83 11.04 -17.29
N ILE A 115 2.99 11.46 -16.35
CA ILE A 115 1.79 12.20 -16.77
C ILE A 115 2.23 13.67 -16.98
N PRO A 116 2.32 14.20 -18.21
CA PRO A 116 2.45 15.65 -18.44
C PRO A 116 1.43 16.46 -17.63
N ALA A 117 0.22 15.94 -17.45
CA ALA A 117 -0.84 16.54 -16.63
C ALA A 117 -0.56 16.56 -15.10
N CYS A 118 0.54 15.98 -14.62
CA CYS A 118 1.04 16.20 -13.25
C CYS A 118 1.99 17.39 -13.14
N ALA A 119 2.43 17.97 -14.27
CA ALA A 119 3.29 19.13 -14.30
C ALA A 119 2.49 20.37 -14.73
N PRO A 120 2.71 21.53 -14.08
CA PRO A 120 3.60 21.77 -12.96
C PRO A 120 3.00 21.36 -11.59
N ASN A 121 1.74 20.92 -11.54
CA ASN A 121 1.03 20.71 -10.29
C ASN A 121 0.63 19.24 -10.07
N ILE A 122 1.37 18.56 -9.18
CA ILE A 122 1.12 17.17 -8.79
C ILE A 122 -0.26 16.97 -8.13
N TRP A 123 -0.88 18.06 -7.67
CA TRP A 123 -2.22 18.07 -7.09
C TRP A 123 -3.35 18.10 -8.14
N ASP A 124 -3.02 18.11 -9.43
CA ASP A 124 -4.00 18.08 -10.53
C ASP A 124 -3.88 16.84 -11.43
N CYS A 125 -3.06 15.87 -11.02
CA CYS A 125 -2.92 14.59 -11.72
C CYS A 125 -4.27 13.85 -11.73
N LYS A 126 -4.82 13.60 -12.93
CA LYS A 126 -6.02 12.77 -13.12
C LYS A 126 -5.70 11.28 -12.88
N GLN A 127 -5.27 10.94 -11.66
CA GLN A 127 -4.86 9.60 -11.27
C GLN A 127 -5.60 9.11 -10.03
N THR A 128 -6.05 7.86 -10.09
CA THR A 128 -6.50 7.11 -8.92
C THR A 128 -5.31 6.34 -8.37
N GLN A 129 -5.14 6.33 -7.06
CA GLN A 129 -4.09 5.56 -6.39
C GLN A 129 -4.73 4.35 -5.69
N LEU A 130 -4.13 3.19 -5.89
CA LEU A 130 -4.52 1.93 -5.26
C LEU A 130 -3.31 1.48 -4.46
N GLU A 131 -3.43 1.50 -3.13
CA GLU A 131 -2.26 1.48 -2.27
C GLU A 131 -2.26 0.24 -1.38
N TYR A 132 -1.07 -0.30 -1.12
CA TYR A 132 -0.89 -1.33 -0.09
C TYR A 132 0.41 -1.12 0.68
N THR A 133 0.40 -1.51 1.95
CA THR A 133 1.58 -1.52 2.82
C THR A 133 1.65 -2.84 3.57
N LEU A 134 2.71 -3.62 3.34
CA LEU A 134 2.99 -4.79 4.15
C LEU A 134 3.49 -4.35 5.53
N ALA A 135 2.96 -4.96 6.58
CA ALA A 135 3.41 -4.84 7.95
C ALA A 135 3.73 -6.25 8.49
N PRO A 136 4.89 -6.82 8.11
CA PRO A 136 5.22 -8.21 8.44
C PRO A 136 5.27 -8.49 9.94
N GLN A 137 5.62 -7.48 10.74
CA GLN A 137 5.65 -7.57 12.20
C GLN A 137 4.24 -7.77 12.81
N GLU A 138 3.20 -7.42 12.06
CA GLU A 138 1.79 -7.65 12.43
C GLU A 138 1.14 -8.79 11.64
N SER A 139 1.88 -9.41 10.70
CA SER A 139 1.34 -10.34 9.71
C SER A 139 0.14 -9.78 8.92
N LYS A 140 0.18 -8.48 8.62
CA LYS A 140 -0.90 -7.75 7.95
C LYS A 140 -0.44 -7.07 6.66
N VAL A 141 -1.41 -6.88 5.78
CA VAL A 141 -1.35 -5.88 4.73
C VAL A 141 -2.43 -4.83 4.96
N TYR A 142 -2.04 -3.56 4.92
CA TYR A 142 -2.95 -2.41 4.89
C TYR A 142 -3.19 -2.01 3.45
N TYR A 143 -4.39 -1.58 3.10
CA TYR A 143 -4.72 -1.12 1.75
C TYR A 143 -5.83 -0.08 1.74
N ASP A 144 -5.81 0.75 0.71
CA ASP A 144 -6.79 1.79 0.48
C ASP A 144 -6.93 2.17 -1.00
N ILE A 145 -7.97 2.98 -1.28
CA ILE A 145 -8.16 3.69 -2.54
C ILE A 145 -8.04 5.18 -2.24
N SER A 146 -7.28 5.90 -3.05
CA SER A 146 -7.04 7.33 -2.87
C SER A 146 -7.27 8.14 -4.14
N TRP A 147 -8.07 9.19 -4.00
CA TRP A 147 -8.40 10.21 -5.00
C TRP A 147 -7.77 11.57 -4.68
N VAL A 148 -6.79 11.60 -3.78
CA VAL A 148 -6.09 12.81 -3.32
C VAL A 148 -5.53 13.68 -4.45
N ASN A 149 -5.20 13.09 -5.61
CA ASN A 149 -4.62 13.82 -6.73
C ASN A 149 -5.64 14.24 -7.80
N CYS A 150 -6.82 13.65 -7.84
CA CYS A 150 -7.79 13.84 -8.92
C CYS A 150 -9.10 14.47 -8.46
N ALA A 151 -9.50 14.27 -7.19
CA ALA A 151 -10.72 14.86 -6.66
C ALA A 151 -10.52 16.32 -6.25
N LYS A 152 -11.58 17.12 -6.35
CA LYS A 152 -11.65 18.52 -5.91
C LYS A 152 -12.89 18.69 -5.05
N GLY A 153 -12.71 18.86 -3.74
CA GLY A 153 -13.86 18.82 -2.84
C GLY A 153 -14.50 17.42 -2.87
N GLN A 154 -15.81 17.38 -3.07
CA GLN A 154 -16.57 16.13 -3.22
C GLN A 154 -16.61 15.61 -4.67
N ASP A 155 -16.11 16.39 -5.62
CA ASP A 155 -16.10 16.01 -7.04
C ASP A 155 -14.90 15.12 -7.37
N ALA A 156 -15.18 13.87 -7.72
CA ALA A 156 -14.20 12.89 -8.17
C ALA A 156 -14.36 12.51 -9.65
N SER A 157 -15.11 13.29 -10.44
CA SER A 157 -15.37 13.03 -11.88
C SER A 157 -14.10 12.88 -12.72
N ARG A 158 -12.99 13.47 -12.26
CA ARG A 158 -11.66 13.39 -12.87
C ARG A 158 -10.86 12.15 -12.47
N CYS A 159 -11.34 11.36 -11.52
CA CYS A 159 -10.67 10.18 -11.01
C CYS A 159 -10.96 8.95 -11.87
N PRO A 160 -9.93 8.32 -12.45
CA PRO A 160 -10.09 7.06 -13.20
C PRO A 160 -10.84 6.00 -12.39
N GLY A 161 -11.92 5.48 -12.97
CA GLY A 161 -12.80 4.50 -12.33
C GLY A 161 -14.01 5.10 -11.59
N HIS A 162 -14.00 6.37 -11.16
CA HIS A 162 -15.10 6.96 -10.38
C HIS A 162 -16.47 6.81 -11.05
N SER A 163 -16.55 7.13 -12.33
CA SER A 163 -17.81 7.07 -13.10
C SER A 163 -18.42 5.67 -13.21
N GLY A 164 -17.63 4.61 -12.99
CA GLY A 164 -18.10 3.22 -12.98
C GLY A 164 -18.01 2.55 -11.60
N GLY A 165 -17.61 3.29 -10.57
CA GLY A 165 -17.37 2.77 -9.24
C GLY A 165 -16.01 2.09 -9.09
N VAL A 166 -15.55 2.00 -7.85
CA VAL A 166 -14.29 1.35 -7.48
C VAL A 166 -14.49 0.46 -6.26
N ARG A 167 -13.72 -0.64 -6.22
CA ARG A 167 -13.77 -1.59 -5.11
C ARG A 167 -12.37 -2.09 -4.76
N ALA A 168 -12.08 -2.22 -3.47
CA ALA A 168 -10.90 -2.93 -2.97
C ALA A 168 -11.31 -4.01 -1.97
N GLY A 169 -10.56 -5.10 -1.95
CA GLY A 169 -10.77 -6.23 -1.05
C GLY A 169 -9.76 -7.32 -1.36
N CYS A 170 -10.15 -8.57 -1.14
CA CYS A 170 -9.29 -9.74 -1.34
C CYS A 170 -10.10 -10.90 -1.90
N VAL A 171 -9.39 -11.85 -2.51
CA VAL A 171 -9.98 -13.08 -3.04
C VAL A 171 -10.72 -13.84 -1.94
N GLY A 172 -11.93 -14.31 -2.27
CA GLY A 172 -12.77 -15.09 -1.35
C GLY A 172 -13.60 -14.28 -0.35
N ASN A 173 -13.60 -12.93 -0.43
CA ASN A 173 -14.41 -12.05 0.42
C ASN A 173 -14.18 -12.21 1.93
N GLN A 174 -12.96 -12.57 2.34
CA GLN A 174 -12.60 -12.82 3.75
C GLN A 174 -11.91 -11.63 4.43
N CYS A 175 -12.09 -10.42 3.88
CA CYS A 175 -11.46 -9.19 4.36
C CYS A 175 -12.44 -8.02 4.22
N PRO A 176 -12.14 -6.89 4.91
CA PRO A 176 -12.89 -5.66 4.71
C PRO A 176 -12.95 -5.25 3.24
N VAL A 177 -14.05 -4.64 2.86
CA VAL A 177 -14.27 -4.19 1.48
C VAL A 177 -14.45 -2.69 1.50
N GLN A 178 -13.68 -2.00 0.68
CA GLN A 178 -13.98 -0.62 0.30
C GLN A 178 -14.80 -0.66 -0.98
N HIS A 179 -15.91 0.05 -1.01
CA HIS A 179 -16.75 0.11 -2.20
C HIS A 179 -17.37 1.49 -2.39
N CYS A 180 -16.94 2.14 -3.47
CA CYS A 180 -17.56 3.38 -3.92
C CYS A 180 -18.41 3.13 -5.16
N ALA A 181 -19.71 3.40 -5.05
CA ALA A 181 -20.65 3.25 -6.16
C ALA A 181 -20.31 4.21 -7.32
N PRO A 182 -20.75 3.91 -8.55
CA PRO A 182 -20.57 4.78 -9.72
C PRO A 182 -20.99 6.23 -9.45
N GLY A 183 -20.05 7.17 -9.63
CA GLY A 183 -20.30 8.60 -9.50
C GLY A 183 -20.53 9.11 -8.07
N ALA A 184 -20.48 8.25 -7.05
CA ALA A 184 -20.80 8.62 -5.68
C ALA A 184 -19.68 9.41 -4.98
N PHE A 185 -20.04 10.17 -3.96
CA PHE A 185 -19.12 10.69 -2.95
C PHE A 185 -19.07 9.69 -1.78
N CYS A 186 -17.92 9.07 -1.55
CA CYS A 186 -17.76 7.91 -0.67
C CYS A 186 -16.57 8.09 0.30
N PRO A 187 -16.58 9.12 1.14
CA PRO A 187 -15.41 9.52 1.93
C PRO A 187 -15.04 8.55 3.06
N HIS A 188 -15.82 7.49 3.29
CA HIS A 188 -15.51 6.39 4.20
C HIS A 188 -14.81 5.20 3.51
N ASP A 189 -14.89 5.12 2.18
CA ASP A 189 -14.33 4.02 1.39
C ASP A 189 -13.12 4.45 0.57
N VAL A 190 -12.99 5.74 0.27
CA VAL A 190 -11.96 6.30 -0.59
C VAL A 190 -11.42 7.59 0.02
N TYR A 191 -10.11 7.79 -0.06
CA TYR A 191 -9.44 8.98 0.48
C TYR A 191 -9.59 10.17 -0.49
N TYR A 192 -9.93 11.35 0.04
CA TYR A 192 -10.05 12.60 -0.73
C TYR A 192 -9.14 13.70 -0.18
N SER A 193 -8.66 14.59 -1.04
CA SER A 193 -8.00 15.85 -0.65
C SER A 193 -8.99 17.00 -0.71
N CYS A 194 -9.84 17.18 0.31
CA CYS A 194 -10.89 18.19 0.24
C CYS A 194 -11.01 19.17 1.42
N GLY A 195 -10.04 19.21 2.32
CA GLY A 195 -10.15 20.04 3.53
C GLY A 195 -11.42 19.70 4.34
N ALA A 196 -11.83 20.57 5.26
CA ALA A 196 -13.19 20.49 5.80
C ALA A 196 -14.17 20.76 4.64
N PRO A 197 -15.18 19.91 4.38
CA PRO A 197 -15.90 19.04 5.31
C PRO A 197 -15.54 17.55 5.27
N CYS A 198 -14.45 17.14 4.63
CA CYS A 198 -14.07 15.74 4.48
C CYS A 198 -13.41 15.14 5.74
N ASN A 199 -13.89 15.53 6.93
CA ASN A 199 -13.46 15.00 8.23
C ASN A 199 -13.95 13.56 8.40
N THR A 200 -13.60 12.69 7.46
CA THR A 200 -13.90 11.28 7.54
C THR A 200 -12.73 10.52 8.13
N PRO A 201 -13.00 9.40 8.82
CA PRO A 201 -11.97 8.47 9.21
C PRO A 201 -11.12 8.08 8.01
N ASP A 202 -9.83 7.83 8.26
CA ASP A 202 -8.94 7.22 7.29
C ASP A 202 -9.59 5.92 6.75
N PRO A 203 -9.84 5.81 5.43
CA PRO A 203 -10.51 4.65 4.86
C PRO A 203 -9.62 3.40 4.86
N THR A 204 -8.35 3.49 5.26
CA THR A 204 -7.41 2.37 5.30
C THR A 204 -7.96 1.18 6.07
N VAL A 205 -7.95 0.02 5.42
CA VAL A 205 -8.35 -1.26 6.00
C VAL A 205 -7.18 -2.25 5.98
N ALA A 206 -7.30 -3.34 6.74
CA ALA A 206 -6.24 -4.35 6.83
C ALA A 206 -6.79 -5.78 6.73
N THR A 207 -5.94 -6.68 6.25
CA THR A 207 -6.17 -8.13 6.25
C THR A 207 -4.84 -8.88 6.46
N ALA A 208 -4.87 -10.20 6.53
CA ALA A 208 -3.65 -11.00 6.63
C ALA A 208 -2.78 -10.81 5.37
N GLU A 209 -1.46 -10.65 5.54
CA GLU A 209 -0.55 -10.37 4.44
C GLU A 209 -0.44 -11.49 3.40
N SER A 210 -0.84 -12.71 3.75
CA SER A 210 -0.89 -13.86 2.85
C SER A 210 -2.09 -13.86 1.90
N ARG A 211 -3.01 -12.88 2.02
CA ARG A 211 -4.18 -12.76 1.15
C ARG A 211 -3.85 -12.03 -0.14
N ASP A 212 -4.46 -12.49 -1.23
CA ASP A 212 -4.41 -11.78 -2.50
C ASP A 212 -5.41 -10.62 -2.49
N LEU A 213 -4.89 -9.39 -2.59
CA LEU A 213 -5.67 -8.17 -2.73
C LEU A 213 -6.17 -8.00 -4.17
N VAL A 214 -7.39 -7.51 -4.31
CA VAL A 214 -8.02 -7.22 -5.60
C VAL A 214 -8.63 -5.82 -5.57
N PHE A 215 -8.13 -4.97 -6.46
CA PHE A 215 -8.70 -3.67 -6.77
C PHE A 215 -9.44 -3.76 -8.09
N THR A 216 -10.68 -3.32 -8.14
CA THR A 216 -11.53 -3.34 -9.34
C THR A 216 -11.94 -1.93 -9.71
N LEU A 217 -11.60 -1.53 -10.93
CA LEU A 217 -12.07 -0.29 -11.56
C LEU A 217 -13.36 -0.57 -12.33
N CYS A 218 -14.30 0.36 -12.29
CA CYS A 218 -15.64 0.22 -12.86
C CYS A 218 -16.38 -1.02 -12.32
N SER A 219 -16.48 -1.10 -10.99
CA SER A 219 -17.01 -2.28 -10.28
C SER A 219 -18.54 -2.35 -10.19
N GLY A 220 -19.24 -1.24 -10.47
CA GLY A 220 -20.69 -1.11 -10.35
C GLY A 220 -21.47 -1.30 -11.64
#